data_AF-A0A2G4YUV2-F1
#
_entry.id   AF-A0A2G4YUV2-F1
#
_cell.length_a   1.000
_cell.length_b   1.000
_cell.length_c   1.000
_cell.angle_alpha   90.00
_cell.angle_beta   90.00
_cell.angle_gamma   90.00
#
_symmetry.space_group_name_H-M   'P 1'
#
loop_
_entity.id
_entity.type
_entity.pdbx_description
1 polymer ?
#
loop_
_entity_poly.entity_id
_entity_poly.type
_entity_poly.pdbx_seq_one_letter_code
_entity_poly.pdbx_strand_id
1 'polypeptide(L)'
;MDDAHVIYDARSGHSQVLNDFAREILALIEDEPRDLAGLFKELEHILEISLEADLKEQVLTTLVAFDKMGLIEPTVLQEEGKP
;
A
#
# COMPACT_ATOMS: atom_id res chain seq x y z
N MET A 1 -15.56 11.07 -12.97
CA MET A 1 -16.22 10.93 -11.67
C MET A 1 -15.10 10.54 -10.74
N ASP A 2 -14.73 11.42 -9.81
CA ASP A 2 -13.70 11.13 -8.81
C ASP A 2 -14.35 10.26 -7.73
N ASP A 3 -14.33 8.94 -7.93
CA ASP A 3 -14.78 7.98 -6.93
C ASP A 3 -13.73 7.96 -5.81
N ALA A 4 -13.99 8.73 -4.74
CA ALA A 4 -13.13 8.74 -3.57
C ALA A 4 -13.37 7.48 -2.72
N HIS A 5 -12.34 6.63 -2.55
CA HIS A 5 -12.44 5.45 -1.69
C HIS A 5 -12.17 5.83 -0.24
N VAL A 6 -13.20 5.71 0.60
CA VAL A 6 -13.08 6.06 2.02
C VAL A 6 -12.93 4.79 2.85
N ILE A 7 -11.81 4.68 3.57
CA ILE A 7 -11.60 3.65 4.58
C ILE A 7 -11.93 4.23 5.95
N TYR A 8 -12.74 3.51 6.72
CA TYR A 8 -13.06 3.85 8.10
C TYR A 8 -12.30 2.92 9.04
N ASP A 9 -11.41 3.49 9.85
CA ASP A 9 -10.79 2.78 10.95
C ASP A 9 -11.70 2.86 12.19
N ALA A 10 -12.40 1.75 12.47
CA ALA A 10 -13.30 1.66 13.62
C ALA A 10 -12.59 1.73 14.98
N ARG A 11 -11.26 1.48 15.04
CA ARG A 11 -10.48 1.52 16.27
C ARG A 11 -10.11 2.94 16.64
N SER A 12 -9.73 3.78 15.68
CA SER A 12 -9.40 5.20 15.91
C SER A 12 -10.58 6.15 15.70
N GLY A 13 -11.62 5.72 14.98
CA GLY A 13 -12.75 6.55 14.58
C GLY A 13 -12.44 7.51 13.42
N HIS A 14 -11.30 7.35 12.76
CA HIS A 14 -10.88 8.19 11.64
C HIS A 14 -11.26 7.59 10.29
N SER A 15 -11.71 8.45 9.38
CA SER A 15 -11.92 8.12 7.97
C SER A 15 -10.77 8.68 7.15
N GLN A 16 -10.27 7.88 6.21
CA GLN A 16 -9.18 8.26 5.32
C GLN A 16 -9.60 8.04 3.88
N VAL A 17 -9.27 9.01 3.03
CA VAL A 17 -9.57 8.93 1.59
C VAL A 17 -8.34 8.36 0.89
N LEU A 18 -8.52 7.24 0.19
CA LEU A 18 -7.56 6.70 -0.74
C LEU A 18 -7.85 7.25 -2.14
N ASN A 19 -6.78 7.52 -2.87
CA ASN A 19 -6.85 7.66 -4.32
C ASN A 19 -6.91 6.27 -4.96
N ASP A 20 -7.26 6.22 -6.25
CA ASP A 20 -7.39 4.96 -7.00
C ASP A 20 -6.12 4.11 -6.89
N PHE A 21 -4.95 4.73 -7.02
CA PHE A 21 -3.68 4.03 -6.92
C PHE A 21 -3.50 3.31 -5.57
N ALA A 22 -3.66 4.02 -4.46
CA ALA A 22 -3.53 3.44 -3.13
C ALA A 22 -4.59 2.34 -2.91
N ARG A 23 -5.83 2.55 -3.37
CA ARG A 23 -6.88 1.54 -3.27
C ARG A 23 -6.50 0.24 -3.98
N GLU A 24 -5.94 0.31 -5.19
CA GLU A 24 -5.49 -0.88 -5.90
C GLU A 24 -4.33 -1.58 -5.17
N ILE A 25 -3.35 -0.82 -4.64
CA ILE A 25 -2.27 -1.42 -3.82
C ILE A 25 -2.82 -2.13 -2.60
N LEU A 26 -3.80 -1.54 -1.91
CA LEU A 26 -4.40 -2.17 -0.74
C LEU A 26 -5.16 -3.44 -1.12
N ALA A 27 -5.93 -3.40 -2.22
CA ALA A 27 -6.66 -4.57 -2.72
C ALA A 27 -5.73 -5.74 -3.05
N LEU A 28 -4.54 -5.48 -3.61
CA LEU A 28 -3.54 -6.52 -3.89
C LEU A 28 -2.99 -7.18 -2.62
N ILE A 29 -2.89 -6.43 -1.52
CA ILE A 29 -2.42 -6.94 -0.23
C ILE A 29 -3.54 -7.71 0.49
N GLU A 30 -4.79 -7.28 0.32
CA GLU A 30 -5.96 -7.97 0.89
C GLU A 30 -6.26 -9.31 0.20
N ASP A 31 -5.98 -9.43 -1.10
CA ASP A 31 -6.20 -10.66 -1.87
C ASP A 31 -5.29 -11.81 -1.40
N GLU A 32 -4.00 -11.53 -1.21
CA GLU A 32 -3.09 -12.44 -0.53
C GLU A 32 -1.95 -11.69 0.19
N PRO A 33 -1.44 -12.22 1.31
CA PRO A 33 -0.24 -11.68 1.95
C PRO A 33 0.97 -11.81 1.00
N ARG A 34 1.48 -10.68 0.50
CA ARG A 34 2.65 -10.63 -0.37
C ARG A 34 3.78 -9.85 0.30
N ASP A 35 5.02 -10.26 0.03
CA ASP A 35 6.17 -9.42 0.29
C ASP A 35 6.30 -8.33 -0.79
N LEU A 36 7.20 -7.37 -0.57
CA LEU A 36 7.42 -6.25 -1.49
C LEU A 36 7.78 -6.70 -2.92
N ALA A 37 8.56 -7.78 -3.04
CA ALA A 37 8.97 -8.30 -4.34
C ALA A 37 7.80 -8.95 -5.09
N GLY A 38 6.93 -9.65 -4.37
CA GLY A 38 5.69 -10.22 -4.87
C GLY A 38 4.72 -9.13 -5.33
N LEU A 39 4.59 -8.06 -4.55
CA LEU A 39 3.76 -6.91 -4.93
C LEU A 39 4.26 -6.24 -6.22
N PHE A 40 5.57 -6.04 -6.36
CA PHE A 40 6.13 -5.49 -7.60
C PHE A 40 5.88 -6.40 -8.80
N LYS A 41 6.09 -7.71 -8.66
CA LYS A 41 5.82 -8.65 -9.76
C LYS A 41 4.35 -8.67 -10.17
N GLU A 42 3.43 -8.61 -9.20
CA GLU A 42 2.00 -8.59 -9.49
C GLU A 42 1.61 -7.31 -10.23
N LEU A 43 2.13 -6.15 -9.79
CA LEU A 43 1.93 -4.88 -10.48
C LEU A 43 2.53 -4.89 -11.89
N GLU A 44 3.73 -5.44 -12.08
CA GLU A 44 4.33 -5.63 -13.41
C GLU A 44 3.47 -6.54 -14.29
N HIS A 45 2.87 -7.57 -13.71
CA HIS A 45 1.98 -8.49 -14.40
C HIS A 45 0.67 -7.82 -14.84
N ILE A 46 0.04 -7.05 -13.94
CA ILE A 46 -1.23 -6.34 -14.20
C ILE A 46 -1.04 -5.24 -15.24
N LEU A 47 0.07 -4.49 -15.17
CA LEU A 47 0.35 -3.39 -16.09
C LEU A 47 1.01 -3.86 -17.39
N GLU A 48 1.38 -5.14 -17.49
CA GLU A 48 2.14 -5.73 -18.61
C GLU A 48 3.44 -4.98 -18.96
N ILE A 49 4.03 -4.28 -18.00
CA ILE A 49 5.25 -3.50 -18.13
C ILE A 49 6.18 -3.72 -16.94
N SER A 50 7.48 -3.51 -17.14
CA SER A 50 8.39 -3.40 -16.01
C SER A 50 8.15 -2.10 -15.25
N LEU A 51 8.15 -2.17 -13.92
CA LEU A 51 7.95 -1.00 -13.09
C LEU A 51 9.21 -0.12 -13.09
N GLU A 52 9.02 1.14 -13.43
CA GLU A 52 10.04 2.18 -13.35
C GLU A 52 10.37 2.53 -11.88
N ALA A 53 11.53 3.15 -11.65
CA ALA A 53 12.00 3.50 -10.31
C ALA A 53 11.01 4.40 -9.57
N ASP A 54 10.46 5.42 -10.25
CA ASP A 54 9.52 6.38 -9.66
C ASP A 54 8.21 5.70 -9.21
N LEU A 55 7.74 4.71 -9.96
CA LEU A 55 6.53 3.97 -9.61
C LEU A 55 6.80 3.02 -8.44
N LYS A 56 7.97 2.38 -8.39
CA LYS A 56 8.40 1.59 -7.22
C LYS A 56 8.49 2.44 -5.96
N GLU A 57 9.00 3.67 -6.07
CA GLU A 57 9.06 4.61 -4.96
C GLU A 57 7.66 5.05 -4.48
N GLN A 58 6.72 5.25 -5.41
CA GLN A 58 5.33 5.54 -5.06
C GLN A 58 4.67 4.39 -4.31
N VAL A 59 4.87 3.14 -4.77
CA VAL A 59 4.37 1.95 -4.05
C VAL A 59 4.96 1.90 -2.64
N LEU A 60 6.27 2.08 -2.49
CA LEU A 60 6.93 2.09 -1.18
C LEU A 60 6.37 3.18 -0.26
N THR A 61 6.16 4.38 -0.79
CA THR A 61 5.58 5.50 -0.04
C THR A 61 4.16 5.20 0.42
N THR A 62 3.35 4.58 -0.45
CA THR A 62 1.99 4.12 -0.11
C THR A 62 2.01 3.05 0.97
N LEU A 63 2.92 2.07 0.90
CA LEU A 63 3.05 1.04 1.94
C LEU A 63 3.43 1.62 3.30
N VAL A 64 4.39 2.55 3.34
CA VAL A 64 4.75 3.27 4.57
C VAL A 64 3.56 4.05 5.13
N ALA A 65 2.73 4.63 4.26
CA ALA A 65 1.52 5.30 4.68
C ALA A 65 0.52 4.31 5.28
N PHE A 66 0.30 3.15 4.65
CA PHE A 66 -0.58 2.10 5.16
C PHE A 66 -0.16 1.57 6.53
N ASP A 67 1.13 1.32 6.72
CA ASP A 67 1.71 0.91 7.99
C ASP A 67 1.47 1.97 9.08
N LYS A 68 1.75 3.24 8.80
CA LYS A 68 1.45 4.36 9.72
C LYS A 68 -0.03 4.50 10.06
N MET A 69 -0.91 4.15 9.11
CA MET A 69 -2.36 4.15 9.29
C MET A 69 -2.88 2.89 9.98
N GLY A 70 -2.04 1.87 10.18
CA GLY A 70 -2.44 0.57 10.73
C GLY A 70 -3.33 -0.24 9.78
N LEU A 71 -3.25 0.01 8.47
CA LEU A 71 -4.03 -0.70 7.45
C LEU A 71 -3.39 -2.04 7.03
N ILE A 72 -2.08 -2.17 7.19
CA ILE A 72 -1.33 -3.40 6.93
C ILE A 72 -0.49 -3.75 8.16
N GLU A 73 -0.04 -5.00 8.24
CA GLU A 73 0.97 -5.37 9.23
C GLU A 73 2.32 -4.69 8.90
N PRO A 74 3.15 -4.38 9.92
CA PRO A 74 4.41 -3.71 9.70
C PRO A 74 5.30 -4.53 8.77
N THR A 75 5.55 -4.03 7.57
CA THR A 75 6.66 -4.49 6.76
C THR A 75 7.95 -4.20 7.54
N VAL A 76 8.88 -5.16 7.60
CA VAL A 76 10.16 -5.14 8.35
C VAL A 76 11.10 -3.97 7.97
N LEU A 77 10.63 -3.01 7.19
CA LEU A 77 11.27 -1.72 6.90
C LEU A 77 11.31 -0.79 8.13
N GLN A 78 10.68 -1.16 9.25
CA GLN A 78 10.75 -0.44 10.53
C GLN A 78 11.49 -1.23 11.63
N GLU A 79 12.67 -1.77 11.36
CA GLU A 79 13.62 -2.06 12.46
C GLU A 79 14.68 -0.95 12.53
N GLU A 80 14.31 0.18 13.13
CA GLU A 80 15.25 0.92 13.97
C GLU A 80 14.52 1.35 15.24
N GLY A 81 14.43 0.38 16.16
CA GLY A 81 14.29 0.67 17.58
C GLY A 81 15.41 1.61 18.01
N LYS A 82 15.03 2.86 18.23
CA LYS A 82 15.83 3.87 18.91
C LYS A 82 16.28 3.33 20.29
N PRO A 83 17.56 3.52 20.69
CA PRO A 83 18.03 3.16 22.04
C PRO A 83 17.34 3.96 23.14
#